data_AF-A0A179C1Y1-F1
#
_entry.id   AF-A0A179C1Y1-F1
#
_cell.length_a   1.000
_cell.length_b   1.000
_cell.length_c   1.000
_cell.angle_alpha   90.00
_cell.angle_beta   90.00
_cell.angle_gamma   90.00
#
_symmetry.space_group_name_H-M   'P 1'
#
loop_
_entity.id
_entity.type
_entity.pdbx_description
1 polymer ?
#
loop_
_entity_poly.entity_id
_entity_poly.type
_entity_poly.pdbx_seq_one_letter_code
_entity_poly.pdbx_strand_id
1 'polypeptide(L)'
;MGSDVHQTDQSKLIQTVMEKLTAQNQTIAFATDFLTNFATDLIDREASFAGLFVAPTDDAKNAMFDIPYQILNANGSQSEETTIWMARQAKAVLRTNYAIAITRNSGQHTIWIAIVDQTGHERSCSIPFYRTQNVEDKVFNKAFELVQQSFEK
;
A
#
# COMPACT_ATOMS: atom_id res chain seq x y z
N MET A 1 0.35 -19.52 30.36
CA MET A 1 -0.96 -18.93 29.98
C MET A 1 -0.91 -17.46 30.30
N GLY A 2 -1.07 -16.60 29.29
CA GLY A 2 -1.08 -15.13 29.46
C GLY A 2 0.06 -14.43 28.73
N SER A 3 0.10 -14.51 27.40
CA SER A 3 0.84 -13.57 26.56
C SER A 3 -0.11 -13.07 25.48
N ASP A 4 -1.14 -12.34 25.91
CA ASP A 4 -2.16 -11.81 25.01
C ASP A 4 -2.68 -10.47 25.54
N VAL A 5 -1.74 -9.54 25.77
CA VAL A 5 -2.06 -8.15 26.10
C VAL A 5 -1.02 -7.30 25.38
N HIS A 6 -1.23 -7.10 24.08
CA HIS A 6 -0.91 -5.89 23.31
C HIS A 6 -1.33 -6.12 21.83
N GLN A 7 -2.58 -6.52 21.58
CA GLN A 7 -3.18 -6.23 20.28
C GLN A 7 -3.35 -4.71 20.21
N THR A 8 -2.48 -4.04 19.47
CA THR A 8 -2.62 -2.61 19.17
C THR A 8 -3.85 -2.41 18.28
N ASP A 9 -4.52 -1.25 18.39
CA ASP A 9 -5.68 -0.89 17.55
C ASP A 9 -5.39 -1.07 16.04
N GLN A 10 -4.13 -0.99 15.65
CA GLN A 10 -3.61 -1.23 14.30
C GLN A 10 -3.79 -2.67 13.84
N SER A 11 -3.36 -3.61 14.69
CA SER A 11 -3.46 -5.04 14.39
C SER A 11 -4.93 -5.41 14.18
N LYS A 12 -5.82 -4.77 14.95
CA LYS A 12 -7.27 -4.93 14.82
C LYS A 12 -7.83 -4.34 13.51
N LEU A 13 -7.41 -3.15 13.08
CA LEU A 13 -7.87 -2.57 11.81
C LEU A 13 -7.45 -3.43 10.62
N ILE A 14 -6.16 -3.76 10.53
CA ILE A 14 -5.61 -4.57 9.43
C ILE A 14 -6.31 -5.92 9.39
N GLN A 15 -6.43 -6.59 10.55
CA GLN A 15 -7.16 -7.85 10.66
C GLN A 15 -8.61 -7.70 10.19
N THR A 16 -9.35 -6.70 10.66
CA THR A 16 -10.74 -6.47 10.27
C THR A 16 -10.90 -6.28 8.75
N VAL A 17 -10.00 -5.52 8.12
CA VAL A 17 -10.04 -5.31 6.67
C VAL A 17 -9.73 -6.60 5.93
N MET A 18 -8.69 -7.32 6.33
CA MET A 18 -8.27 -8.54 5.65
C MET A 18 -9.29 -9.68 5.84
N GLU A 19 -9.86 -9.87 7.03
CA GLU A 19 -10.95 -10.82 7.29
C GLU A 19 -12.17 -10.50 6.41
N LYS A 20 -12.51 -9.22 6.26
CA LYS A 20 -13.60 -8.80 5.37
C LYS A 20 -13.31 -9.11 3.90
N LEU A 21 -12.09 -8.86 3.43
CA LEU A 21 -11.67 -9.23 2.07
C LEU A 21 -11.76 -10.75 1.88
N THR A 22 -11.23 -11.54 2.82
CA THR A 22 -11.28 -13.01 2.80
C THR A 22 -12.74 -13.50 2.75
N ALA A 23 -13.62 -12.98 3.61
CA ALA A 23 -15.04 -13.35 3.65
C ALA A 23 -15.79 -13.01 2.35
N GLN A 24 -15.31 -12.03 1.58
CA GLN A 24 -15.89 -11.61 0.31
C GLN A 24 -15.18 -12.23 -0.92
N ASN A 25 -14.21 -13.14 -0.71
CA ASN A 25 -13.33 -13.67 -1.77
C ASN A 25 -12.64 -12.55 -2.57
N GLN A 26 -12.31 -11.44 -1.91
CA GLN A 26 -11.62 -10.32 -2.49
C GLN A 26 -10.13 -10.39 -2.17
N THR A 27 -9.32 -9.97 -3.11
CA THR A 27 -7.86 -10.00 -3.00
C THR A 27 -7.26 -8.60 -3.02
N ILE A 28 -6.10 -8.46 -2.39
CA ILE A 28 -5.36 -7.20 -2.33
C ILE A 28 -3.88 -7.41 -2.68
N ALA A 29 -3.36 -6.50 -3.51
CA ALA A 29 -1.96 -6.42 -3.88
C ALA A 29 -1.28 -5.20 -3.25
N PHE A 30 0.03 -5.26 -3.07
CA PHE A 30 0.80 -4.16 -2.53
C PHE A 30 2.01 -3.82 -3.39
N ALA A 31 2.36 -2.54 -3.45
CA ALA A 31 3.55 -2.04 -4.10
C ALA A 31 4.26 -1.01 -3.20
N THR A 32 5.57 -1.12 -3.03
CA THR A 32 6.33 -0.17 -2.20
C THR A 32 7.75 0.02 -2.72
N ASP A 33 8.37 1.14 -2.36
CA ASP A 33 9.79 1.39 -2.60
C ASP A 33 10.68 1.31 -1.34
N PHE A 34 10.08 1.11 -0.15
CA PHE A 34 10.86 1.08 1.10
C PHE A 34 10.37 0.12 2.19
N LEU A 35 9.14 -0.40 2.13
CA LEU A 35 8.54 -1.21 3.21
C LEU A 35 8.66 -2.71 2.95
N THR A 36 9.84 -3.28 3.14
CA THR A 36 10.09 -4.71 2.87
C THR A 36 9.52 -5.64 3.93
N ASN A 37 9.42 -5.21 5.19
CA ASN A 37 8.93 -6.04 6.29
C ASN A 37 7.41 -6.30 6.22
N PHE A 38 6.72 -5.55 5.37
CA PHE A 38 5.28 -5.57 5.24
C PHE A 38 4.71 -6.90 4.71
N ALA A 39 5.44 -7.55 3.79
CA ALA A 39 4.99 -8.83 3.23
C ALA A 39 4.87 -9.90 4.31
N THR A 40 5.82 -9.97 5.24
CA THR A 40 5.86 -11.02 6.26
C THR A 40 4.63 -10.95 7.17
N ASP A 41 4.26 -9.75 7.61
CA ASP A 41 3.09 -9.55 8.48
C ASP A 41 1.75 -9.86 7.79
N LEU A 42 1.62 -9.66 6.47
CA LEU A 42 0.38 -9.95 5.76
C LEU A 42 0.29 -11.39 5.25
N ILE A 43 1.40 -11.96 4.81
CA ILE A 43 1.46 -13.34 4.31
C ILE A 43 1.07 -14.32 5.41
N ASP A 44 1.51 -14.06 6.65
CA ASP A 44 1.20 -14.92 7.78
C ASP A 44 -0.26 -14.82 8.23
N ARG A 45 -0.98 -13.79 7.80
CA ARG A 45 -2.28 -13.45 8.37
C ARG A 45 -3.47 -13.91 7.54
N GLU A 46 -3.49 -13.81 6.20
CA GLU A 46 -4.78 -14.00 5.48
C GLU A 46 -4.67 -14.45 4.00
N ALA A 47 -5.66 -15.25 3.56
CA ALA A 47 -5.76 -15.80 2.21
C ALA A 47 -6.04 -14.75 1.10
N SER A 48 -6.46 -13.54 1.48
CA SER A 48 -6.78 -12.45 0.55
C SER A 48 -5.55 -11.68 0.06
N PHE A 49 -4.37 -11.86 0.66
CA PHE A 49 -3.14 -11.21 0.20
C PHE A 49 -2.58 -11.92 -1.04
N ALA A 50 -2.55 -11.21 -2.18
CA ALA A 50 -2.13 -11.79 -3.45
C ALA A 50 -0.64 -11.60 -3.76
N GLY A 51 0.02 -10.60 -3.15
CA GLY A 51 1.45 -10.38 -3.36
C GLY A 51 1.93 -8.95 -3.06
N LEU A 52 3.25 -8.82 -3.02
CA LEU A 52 3.98 -7.57 -2.83
C LEU A 52 4.98 -7.34 -3.98
N PHE A 53 4.96 -6.14 -4.52
CA PHE A 53 6.03 -5.59 -5.35
C PHE A 53 6.92 -4.67 -4.52
N VAL A 54 8.23 -4.84 -4.64
CA VAL A 54 9.21 -3.93 -4.02
C VAL A 54 10.09 -3.33 -5.12
N ALA A 55 9.92 -2.02 -5.36
CA ALA A 55 10.57 -1.28 -6.44
C ALA A 55 11.34 -0.06 -5.90
N PRO A 56 12.54 -0.27 -5.32
CA PRO A 56 13.28 0.78 -4.62
C PRO A 56 13.89 1.83 -5.55
N THR A 57 14.13 1.50 -6.82
CA THR A 57 14.75 2.39 -7.82
C THR A 57 13.75 2.79 -8.90
N ASP A 58 14.05 3.88 -9.60
CA ASP A 58 13.24 4.38 -10.71
C ASP A 58 13.15 3.35 -11.85
N ASP A 59 14.29 2.69 -12.16
CA ASP A 59 14.34 1.61 -13.14
C ASP A 59 13.47 0.42 -12.72
N ALA A 60 13.48 0.05 -11.43
CA ALA A 60 12.61 -1.01 -10.93
C ALA A 60 11.13 -0.64 -11.02
N LYS A 61 10.79 0.62 -10.70
CA LYS A 61 9.41 1.12 -10.83
C LYS A 61 8.96 1.09 -12.29
N ASN A 62 9.80 1.58 -13.21
CA ASN A 62 9.52 1.55 -14.64
C ASN A 62 9.35 0.10 -15.15
N ALA A 63 10.26 -0.80 -14.80
CA ALA A 63 10.20 -2.20 -15.24
C ALA A 63 9.01 -2.98 -14.68
N MET A 64 8.65 -2.76 -13.40
CA MET A 64 7.56 -3.51 -12.74
C MET A 64 6.16 -2.96 -13.04
N PHE A 65 6.04 -1.65 -13.25
CA PHE A 65 4.75 -0.97 -13.37
C PHE A 65 4.55 -0.26 -14.70
N ASP A 66 5.46 -0.41 -15.65
CA ASP A 66 5.40 0.23 -16.97
C ASP A 66 5.03 1.72 -16.85
N ILE A 67 5.74 2.43 -15.96
CA ILE A 67 5.44 3.84 -15.66
C ILE A 67 5.90 4.69 -16.84
N PRO A 68 5.00 5.44 -17.51
CA PRO A 68 5.36 6.31 -18.61
C PRO A 68 6.42 7.31 -18.18
N TYR A 69 7.47 7.45 -18.98
CA TYR A 69 8.53 8.42 -18.71
C TYR A 69 8.00 9.85 -18.56
N GLN A 70 6.86 10.20 -19.18
CA GLN A 70 6.22 11.50 -18.99
C GLN A 70 5.80 11.75 -17.53
N ILE A 71 5.29 10.72 -16.82
CA ILE A 71 4.90 10.83 -15.41
C ILE A 71 6.15 10.98 -14.53
N LEU A 72 7.17 10.14 -14.76
CA LEU A 72 8.42 10.20 -14.02
C LEU A 72 9.13 11.54 -14.20
N ASN A 73 9.16 12.09 -15.42
CA ASN A 73 9.82 13.36 -15.72
C ASN A 73 9.05 14.56 -15.17
N ALA A 74 7.71 14.54 -15.19
CA ALA A 74 6.90 15.65 -14.71
C ALA A 74 6.85 15.72 -13.18
N ASN A 75 6.69 14.56 -12.52
CA ASN A 75 6.33 14.49 -11.11
C ASN A 75 7.44 13.88 -10.24
N GLY A 76 8.38 13.15 -10.83
CA GLY A 76 9.36 12.33 -10.12
C GLY A 76 8.80 10.97 -9.71
N SER A 77 9.71 10.05 -9.36
CA SER A 77 9.40 8.67 -9.01
C SER A 77 8.81 8.47 -7.59
N GLN A 78 8.80 9.52 -6.78
CA GLN A 78 8.33 9.55 -5.39
C GLN A 78 7.27 10.65 -5.23
N SER A 79 6.22 10.56 -6.05
CA SER A 79 5.11 11.52 -6.16
C SER A 79 3.76 10.82 -6.02
N GLU A 80 2.71 11.61 -5.85
CA GLU A 80 1.34 11.12 -5.81
C GLU A 80 0.97 10.34 -7.07
N GLU A 81 1.26 10.90 -8.25
CA GLU A 81 0.90 10.31 -9.55
C GLU A 81 1.63 9.00 -9.79
N THR A 82 2.93 8.95 -9.47
CA THR A 82 3.70 7.71 -9.56
C THR A 82 3.15 6.65 -8.60
N THR A 83 2.74 7.05 -7.39
CA THR A 83 2.16 6.14 -6.40
C THR A 83 0.81 5.59 -6.88
N ILE A 84 -0.06 6.44 -7.42
CA ILE A 84 -1.34 6.00 -8.03
C ILE A 84 -1.08 5.02 -9.17
N TRP A 85 -0.11 5.32 -10.04
CA TRP A 85 0.25 4.43 -11.15
C TRP A 85 0.74 3.06 -10.67
N MET A 86 1.60 3.03 -9.65
CA MET A 86 2.04 1.80 -9.01
C MET A 86 0.85 0.98 -8.49
N ALA A 87 -0.14 1.61 -7.86
CA ALA A 87 -1.32 0.90 -7.35
C ALA A 87 -2.18 0.33 -8.50
N ARG A 88 -2.43 1.11 -9.55
CA ARG A 88 -3.15 0.63 -10.75
C ARG A 88 -2.50 -0.61 -11.33
N GLN A 89 -1.18 -0.58 -11.46
CA GLN A 89 -0.43 -1.62 -12.14
C GLN A 89 -0.26 -2.85 -11.27
N ALA A 90 -0.03 -2.69 -9.96
CA ALA A 90 -0.07 -3.82 -9.03
C ALA A 90 -1.42 -4.55 -9.08
N LYS A 91 -2.53 -3.80 -9.12
CA LYS A 91 -3.88 -4.37 -9.30
C LYS A 91 -4.02 -5.13 -10.62
N ALA A 92 -3.59 -4.52 -11.72
CA ALA A 92 -3.73 -5.09 -13.05
C ALA A 92 -2.88 -6.37 -13.24
N VAL A 93 -1.62 -6.34 -12.80
CA VAL A 93 -0.67 -7.45 -12.95
C VAL A 93 -1.10 -8.66 -12.13
N LEU A 94 -1.48 -8.47 -10.86
CA LEU A 94 -1.92 -9.56 -9.99
C LEU A 94 -3.42 -9.87 -10.09
N ARG A 95 -4.16 -9.12 -10.91
CA ARG A 95 -5.62 -9.25 -11.13
C ARG A 95 -6.42 -9.24 -9.82
N THR A 96 -6.03 -8.37 -8.90
CA THR A 96 -6.68 -8.26 -7.59
C THR A 96 -7.88 -7.33 -7.59
N ASN A 97 -8.68 -7.41 -6.54
CA ASN A 97 -9.78 -6.45 -6.34
C ASN A 97 -9.23 -5.10 -5.87
N TYR A 98 -8.29 -5.11 -4.95
CA TYR A 98 -7.67 -3.90 -4.41
C TYR A 98 -6.17 -3.89 -4.68
N ALA A 99 -5.60 -2.70 -4.73
CA ALA A 99 -4.17 -2.53 -4.58
C ALA A 99 -3.83 -1.29 -3.77
N ILE A 100 -2.74 -1.38 -3.02
CA ILE A 100 -2.15 -0.25 -2.31
C ILE A 100 -0.75 -0.04 -2.86
N ALA A 101 -0.38 1.21 -3.11
CA ALA A 101 1.00 1.59 -3.37
C ALA A 101 1.49 2.64 -2.40
N ILE A 102 2.78 2.59 -2.10
CA ILE A 102 3.43 3.48 -1.14
C ILE A 102 4.79 3.90 -1.69
N THR A 103 5.05 5.21 -1.76
CA THR A 103 6.38 5.74 -2.08
C THR A 103 6.86 6.73 -1.02
N ARG A 104 8.16 6.81 -0.79
CA ARG A 104 8.75 7.74 0.18
C ARG A 104 9.67 8.74 -0.48
N ASN A 105 9.31 10.02 -0.40
CA ASN A 105 10.14 11.14 -0.80
C ASN A 105 10.96 11.68 0.37
N SER A 106 12.24 11.28 0.41
CA SER A 106 13.16 11.69 1.49
C SER A 106 13.56 13.16 1.42
N GLY A 107 13.54 13.77 0.24
CA GLY A 107 13.84 15.20 0.06
C GLY A 107 12.70 16.10 0.54
N GLN A 108 11.46 15.65 0.36
CA GLN A 108 10.25 16.40 0.75
C GLN A 108 9.65 15.93 2.08
N HIS A 109 10.31 15.02 2.80
CA HIS A 109 9.81 14.50 4.07
C HIS A 109 8.36 13.99 3.98
N THR A 110 8.01 13.37 2.86
CA THR A 110 6.64 12.98 2.53
C THR A 110 6.57 11.50 2.13
N ILE A 111 5.56 10.80 2.61
CA ILE A 111 5.20 9.46 2.13
C ILE A 111 3.85 9.56 1.43
N TRP A 112 3.80 9.11 0.19
CA TRP A 112 2.57 9.00 -0.59
C TRP A 112 1.99 7.60 -0.43
N ILE A 113 0.68 7.54 -0.25
CA ILE A 113 -0.10 6.31 -0.16
C ILE A 113 -1.22 6.44 -1.18
N ALA A 114 -1.36 5.46 -2.07
CA ALA A 114 -2.46 5.38 -3.00
C ALA A 114 -3.16 4.03 -2.89
N ILE A 115 -4.46 4.02 -3.13
CA ILE A 115 -5.24 2.80 -3.27
C ILE A 115 -6.03 2.83 -4.58
N VAL A 116 -6.24 1.66 -5.15
CA VAL A 116 -7.21 1.41 -6.23
C VAL A 116 -8.19 0.37 -5.72
N ASP A 117 -9.47 0.74 -5.62
CA ASP A 117 -10.50 -0.17 -5.11
C ASP A 117 -11.03 -1.12 -6.18
N GLN A 118 -11.93 -2.03 -5.80
CA GLN A 118 -12.54 -3.02 -6.70
C GLN A 118 -13.15 -2.44 -7.97
N THR A 119 -13.72 -1.24 -7.91
CA THR A 119 -14.36 -0.56 -9.05
C THR A 119 -13.36 0.16 -9.95
N GLY A 120 -12.09 0.22 -9.53
CA GLY A 120 -11.04 0.97 -10.22
C GLY A 120 -10.94 2.42 -9.78
N HIS A 121 -11.67 2.83 -8.73
CA HIS A 121 -11.57 4.18 -8.21
C HIS A 121 -10.31 4.35 -7.37
N GLU A 122 -9.60 5.44 -7.65
CA GLU A 122 -8.34 5.80 -7.01
C GLU A 122 -8.53 6.79 -5.88
N ARG A 123 -7.79 6.59 -4.80
CA ARG A 123 -7.64 7.56 -3.72
C ARG A 123 -6.20 7.61 -3.27
N SER A 124 -5.76 8.77 -2.86
CA SER A 124 -4.40 9.02 -2.39
C SER A 124 -4.38 9.96 -1.20
N CYS A 125 -3.32 9.87 -0.41
CA CYS A 125 -3.00 10.85 0.61
C CYS A 125 -1.48 10.89 0.83
N SER A 126 -1.01 11.98 1.42
CA SER A 126 0.35 12.08 1.94
C SER A 126 0.37 12.08 3.45
N ILE A 127 1.46 11.54 4.01
CA ILE A 127 1.81 11.77 5.41
C ILE A 127 3.20 12.42 5.49
N PRO A 128 3.38 13.45 6.33
CA PRO A 128 4.71 13.97 6.60
C PRO A 128 5.49 12.98 7.48
N PHE A 129 6.80 12.90 7.30
CA PHE A 129 7.67 12.07 8.13
C PHE A 129 9.00 12.75 8.49
N TYR A 130 9.50 12.43 9.68
CA TYR A 130 10.79 12.88 10.17
C TYR A 130 11.70 11.67 10.39
N ARG A 131 13.01 11.83 10.16
CA ARG A 131 13.99 10.72 10.13
C ARG A 131 14.04 9.87 11.41
N THR A 132 13.60 10.39 12.54
CA THR A 132 13.62 9.71 13.85
C THR A 132 12.32 8.97 14.18
N GLN A 133 11.30 9.03 13.33
CA GLN A 133 10.02 8.37 13.60
C GLN A 133 9.97 6.99 12.93
N ASN A 134 9.54 5.99 13.69
CA ASN A 134 8.96 4.80 13.08
C ASN A 134 7.66 5.22 12.38
N VAL A 135 7.66 5.17 11.06
CA VAL A 135 6.56 5.65 10.22
C VAL A 135 5.75 4.51 9.63
N GLU A 136 6.28 3.28 9.68
CA GLU A 136 5.69 2.10 9.06
C GLU A 136 4.26 1.88 9.59
N ASP A 137 4.13 1.87 10.91
CA ASP A 137 2.84 1.76 11.62
C ASP A 137 1.80 2.79 11.15
N LYS A 138 2.20 4.06 11.05
CA LYS A 138 1.30 5.14 10.61
C LYS A 138 0.90 4.97 9.15
N VAL A 139 1.84 4.60 8.30
CA VAL A 139 1.58 4.32 6.88
C VAL A 139 0.60 3.18 6.73
N PHE A 140 0.80 2.09 7.48
CA PHE A 140 -0.07 0.92 7.40
C PHE A 140 -1.49 1.22 7.83
N ASN A 141 -1.68 1.85 8.99
CA ASN A 141 -3.01 2.27 9.42
C ASN A 141 -3.69 3.12 8.35
N LYS A 142 -2.97 4.12 7.83
CA LYS A 142 -3.54 5.04 6.85
C LYS A 142 -3.94 4.32 5.56
N ALA A 143 -3.10 3.40 5.08
CA ALA A 143 -3.42 2.59 3.90
C ALA A 143 -4.68 1.73 4.11
N PHE A 144 -4.79 1.05 5.25
CA PHE A 144 -5.93 0.20 5.54
C PHE A 144 -7.21 0.98 5.90
N GLU A 145 -7.11 2.18 6.48
CA GLU A 145 -8.24 3.12 6.63
C GLU A 145 -8.83 3.47 5.27
N LEU A 146 -7.99 3.74 4.26
CA LEU A 146 -8.46 4.06 2.91
C LEU A 146 -9.21 2.86 2.29
N VAL A 147 -8.72 1.64 2.49
CA VAL A 147 -9.39 0.41 2.04
C VAL A 147 -10.71 0.21 2.78
N GLN A 148 -10.74 0.39 4.09
CA GLN A 148 -11.97 0.28 4.88
C GLN A 148 -13.05 1.25 4.37
N GLN A 149 -12.66 2.50 4.10
CA GLN A 149 -13.55 3.53 3.55
C GLN A 149 -14.08 3.19 2.14
N SER A 150 -13.45 2.28 1.39
CA SER A 150 -14.04 1.80 0.11
C SER A 150 -15.21 0.85 0.31
N PHE A 151 -15.32 0.22 1.48
CA PHE A 151 -16.38 -0.75 1.73
C PHE A 151 -17.72 -0.11 2.07
N GLU A 152 -17.73 1.19 2.39
CA GLU A 152 -18.89 1.93 2.86
C GLU A 152 -19.63 2.68 1.73
N LYS A 153 -19.32 2.34 0.48
CA LYS A 153 -19.92 2.92 -0.74
C LYS A 153 -20.58 1.83 -1.57
#